data_AF-A0AA35WIS0-F1
#
_entry.id   AF-A0AA35WIS0-F1
#
_cell.length_a   1.000
_cell.length_b   1.000
_cell.length_c   1.000
_cell.angle_alpha   90.00
_cell.angle_beta   90.00
_cell.angle_gamma   90.00
#
_symmetry.space_group_name_H-M   'P 1'
#
loop_
_entity.id
_entity.type
_entity.pdbx_description
1 polymer ?
#
loop_
_entity_poly.entity_id
_entity_poly.type
_entity_poly.pdbx_seq_one_letter_code
_entity_poly.pdbx_strand_id
1 'polypeptide(L)'
;MASYLHVNVPAEGAKVTLSDGELQVPDNPIIPFIEGDGTGVDIWAASVRVLDGAVAKAYGGKKKIAWTEVYAGEKAQAVYGDDCPASLLPQETVDVIREYLVAIKGPLTTPVGEGFAAST
;
A
#
# COMPACT_ATOMS: atom_id res chain seq x y z
N MET A 1 14.04 5.29 11.89
CA MET A 1 12.89 5.07 10.98
C MET A 1 11.75 5.90 11.53
N ALA A 2 10.90 6.49 10.68
CA ALA A 2 9.68 7.11 11.17
C ALA A 2 8.87 6.04 11.92
N SER A 3 8.44 6.34 13.15
CA SER A 3 7.55 5.45 13.88
C SER A 3 6.14 5.78 13.40
N TYR A 4 5.59 4.93 12.55
CA TYR A 4 4.16 4.97 12.23
C TYR A 4 3.36 4.39 13.39
N LEU A 5 2.11 4.82 13.54
CA LEU A 5 1.17 4.42 14.56
C LEU A 5 0.68 2.98 14.31
N HIS A 6 0.22 2.68 13.10
CA HIS A 6 -0.37 1.38 12.75
C HIS A 6 0.37 0.66 11.62
N VAL A 7 1.10 1.39 10.78
CA VAL A 7 1.85 0.79 9.66
C VAL A 7 3.14 0.14 10.14
N ASN A 8 3.26 -1.17 9.91
CA ASN A 8 4.48 -1.91 10.19
C ASN A 8 5.30 -2.11 8.92
N VAL A 9 6.42 -1.39 8.81
CA VAL A 9 7.35 -1.53 7.69
C VAL A 9 8.20 -2.78 7.89
N PRO A 10 8.28 -3.68 6.88
CA PRO A 10 9.13 -4.86 6.97
C PRO A 10 10.60 -4.47 7.14
N ALA A 11 11.27 -5.11 8.11
CA ALA A 11 12.70 -4.90 8.37
C ALA A 11 13.58 -5.31 7.17
N GLU A 12 13.11 -6.28 6.39
CA GLU A 12 13.78 -6.74 5.18
C GLU A 12 13.21 -6.02 3.95
N GLY A 13 13.84 -4.93 3.54
CA GLY A 13 13.43 -4.20 2.35
C GLY A 13 14.21 -2.91 2.18
N ALA A 14 14.18 -2.34 0.98
CA ALA A 14 14.77 -1.04 0.69
C ALA A 14 13.76 -0.14 -0.01
N LYS A 15 13.86 1.17 0.21
CA LYS A 15 12.97 2.14 -0.43
C LYS A 15 13.28 2.27 -1.91
N VAL A 16 12.24 2.47 -2.71
CA VAL A 16 12.40 3.09 -4.02
C VAL A 16 12.74 4.57 -3.78
N THR A 17 13.73 5.10 -4.50
CA THR A 17 14.09 6.52 -4.42
C THR A 17 14.03 7.16 -5.80
N LEU A 18 13.95 8.50 -5.84
CA LEU A 18 13.96 9.28 -7.07
C LEU A 18 15.25 10.13 -7.07
N SER A 19 16.13 9.92 -8.06
CA SER A 19 17.32 10.75 -8.27
C SER A 19 17.33 11.21 -9.72
N ASP A 20 17.52 12.51 -9.95
CA ASP A 20 17.64 13.09 -11.30
C ASP A 20 16.48 12.75 -12.26
N GLY A 21 15.28 12.56 -11.70
CA GLY A 21 14.07 12.20 -12.45
C GLY A 21 13.94 10.69 -12.75
N GLU A 22 14.89 9.87 -12.32
CA GLU A 22 14.87 8.41 -12.49
C GLU A 22 14.58 7.67 -11.19
N LEU A 23 13.71 6.65 -11.27
CA LEU A 23 13.43 5.76 -10.15
C LEU A 23 14.59 4.79 -9.94
N GLN A 24 15.19 4.83 -8.76
CA GLN A 24 16.16 3.86 -8.30
C GLN A 24 15.42 2.76 -7.54
N VAL A 25 15.29 1.59 -8.18
CA VAL A 25 14.50 0.46 -7.67
C VAL A 25 15.45 -0.64 -7.18
N PRO A 26 15.49 -0.96 -5.87
CA PRO A 26 16.34 -2.03 -5.34
C PRO A 26 15.82 -3.43 -5.74
N ASP A 27 16.56 -4.48 -5.40
CA ASP A 27 16.15 -5.88 -5.64
C ASP A 27 15.02 -6.35 -4.69
N ASN A 28 14.86 -5.67 -3.56
CA ASN A 28 13.87 -5.94 -2.52
C ASN A 28 13.04 -4.69 -2.16
N PRO A 29 12.34 -4.06 -3.11
CA PRO A 29 11.63 -2.80 -2.86
C PRO A 29 10.52 -3.00 -1.83
N ILE A 30 10.40 -2.02 -0.92
CA ILE A 30 9.25 -1.91 -0.03
C ILE A 30 8.12 -1.23 -0.79
N ILE A 31 6.99 -1.93 -0.94
CA ILE A 31 5.82 -1.45 -1.69
C ILE A 31 4.61 -1.45 -0.76
N PRO A 32 4.08 -0.26 -0.41
CA PRO A 32 2.81 -0.13 0.27
C PRO A 32 1.66 -0.73 -0.52
N PHE A 33 0.74 -1.40 0.16
CA PHE A 33 -0.52 -1.83 -0.42
C PHE A 33 -1.71 -1.51 0.48
N ILE A 34 -2.84 -1.20 -0.16
CA ILE A 34 -4.15 -1.10 0.47
C ILE A 34 -4.97 -2.30 -0.03
N GLU A 35 -5.47 -3.16 0.86
CA GLU A 35 -6.33 -4.30 0.46
C GLU A 35 -7.59 -3.85 -0.29
N GLY A 36 -8.16 -2.73 0.16
CA GLY A 36 -9.42 -2.20 -0.35
C GLY A 36 -10.64 -2.76 0.36
N ASP A 37 -11.81 -2.32 -0.08
CA ASP A 37 -13.11 -2.68 0.48
C ASP A 37 -13.81 -3.76 -0.36
N GLY A 38 -14.80 -4.43 0.23
CA GLY A 38 -15.61 -5.44 -0.45
C GLY A 38 -14.75 -6.55 -1.06
N THR A 39 -14.80 -6.69 -2.40
CA THR A 39 -14.02 -7.69 -3.13
C THR A 39 -12.50 -7.41 -3.12
N GLY A 40 -12.06 -6.26 -2.64
CA GLY A 40 -10.64 -5.90 -2.56
C GLY A 40 -9.79 -6.88 -1.76
N VAL A 41 -10.31 -7.37 -0.63
CA VAL A 41 -9.62 -8.36 0.22
C VAL A 41 -9.33 -9.65 -0.54
N ASP A 42 -10.32 -10.19 -1.25
CA ASP A 42 -10.16 -11.40 -2.06
C ASP A 42 -9.22 -11.19 -3.24
N ILE A 43 -9.34 -10.03 -3.90
CA ILE A 43 -8.48 -9.65 -5.02
C ILE A 43 -7.04 -9.55 -4.55
N TRP A 44 -6.76 -8.84 -3.45
CA TRP A 44 -5.42 -8.69 -2.91
C TRP A 44 -4.82 -10.04 -2.52
N ALA A 45 -5.58 -10.87 -1.81
CA ALA A 45 -5.13 -12.20 -1.39
C ALA A 45 -4.73 -13.08 -2.59
N ALA A 46 -5.38 -12.93 -3.75
CA ALA A 46 -4.99 -13.58 -4.99
C ALA A 46 -3.80 -12.87 -5.68
N SER A 47 -3.84 -11.54 -5.80
CA SER A 47 -2.84 -10.72 -6.47
C SER A 47 -1.45 -10.88 -5.87
N VAL A 48 -1.30 -10.82 -4.54
CA VAL A 48 0.00 -10.92 -3.88
C VAL A 48 0.72 -12.24 -4.22
N ARG A 49 -0.02 -13.36 -4.26
CA ARG A 49 0.53 -14.68 -4.60
C ARG A 49 1.02 -14.76 -6.05
N VAL A 50 0.28 -14.13 -6.97
CA VAL A 50 0.65 -14.08 -8.39
C VAL A 50 1.88 -13.19 -8.58
N LEU A 51 1.90 -12.01 -7.95
CA LEU A 51 3.02 -11.07 -8.02
C LEU A 51 4.31 -11.71 -7.47
N ASP A 52 4.25 -12.27 -6.27
CA ASP A 52 5.41 -12.93 -5.63
C ASP A 52 5.91 -14.10 -6.48
N GLY A 53 5.00 -14.95 -6.97
CA GLY A 53 5.34 -16.07 -7.85
C GLY A 53 5.97 -15.63 -9.17
N ALA A 54 5.46 -14.55 -9.78
CA ALA A 54 6.00 -13.99 -11.02
C ALA A 54 7.41 -13.42 -10.83
N VAL A 55 7.63 -12.63 -9.76
CA VAL A 55 8.95 -12.07 -9.42
C VAL A 55 9.95 -13.19 -9.14
N ALA A 56 9.57 -14.16 -8.30
CA ALA A 56 10.43 -15.29 -7.98
C ALA A 56 10.85 -16.07 -9.23
N LYS A 57 9.91 -16.34 -10.14
CA LYS A 57 10.16 -17.05 -11.40
C LYS A 57 11.03 -16.25 -12.37
N ALA A 58 10.74 -14.97 -12.57
CA ALA A 58 11.45 -14.12 -13.52
C ALA A 58 12.92 -13.87 -13.13
N TYR A 59 13.18 -13.79 -11.81
CA TYR A 59 14.50 -13.42 -11.29
C TYR A 59 15.22 -14.55 -10.57
N GLY A 60 14.70 -15.78 -10.60
CA GLY A 60 15.28 -16.94 -9.92
C GLY A 60 15.47 -16.71 -8.42
N GLY A 61 14.51 -16.01 -7.78
CA GLY A 61 14.55 -15.66 -6.36
C GLY A 61 15.52 -14.54 -5.96
N LYS A 62 16.27 -13.95 -6.91
CA LYS A 62 17.21 -12.85 -6.61
C LYS A 62 16.52 -11.53 -6.25
N LYS A 63 15.29 -11.33 -6.75
CA LYS A 63 14.43 -10.19 -6.41
C LYS A 63 13.23 -10.68 -5.62
N LYS A 64 12.72 -9.84 -4.72
CA LYS A 64 11.51 -10.07 -3.91
C LYS A 64 10.79 -8.75 -3.68
N ILE A 65 9.49 -8.75 -3.40
CA ILE A 65 8.81 -7.51 -2.97
C ILE A 65 8.63 -7.57 -1.47
N ALA A 66 8.92 -6.47 -0.77
CA ALA A 66 8.68 -6.33 0.66
C ALA A 66 7.36 -5.57 0.86
N TRP A 67 6.26 -6.30 1.05
CA TRP A 67 4.94 -5.71 1.19
C TRP A 67 4.79 -5.03 2.56
N THR A 68 4.27 -3.80 2.56
CA THR A 68 3.85 -3.11 3.79
C THR A 68 2.37 -2.74 3.66
N GLU A 69 1.56 -3.17 4.60
CA GLU A 69 0.14 -2.81 4.56
C GLU A 69 -0.04 -1.36 5.03
N VAL A 70 -0.87 -0.61 4.29
CA VAL A 70 -1.37 0.71 4.68
C VAL A 70 -2.89 0.73 4.54
N TYR A 71 -3.56 1.57 5.33
CA TYR A 71 -5.00 1.41 5.56
C TYR A 71 -5.79 2.56 4.94
N ALA A 72 -6.85 2.22 4.21
CA ALA A 72 -7.90 3.13 3.76
C ALA A 72 -9.24 2.40 3.73
N GLY A 73 -10.35 3.13 3.66
CA GLY A 73 -11.69 2.55 3.57
C GLY A 73 -12.17 1.95 4.90
N GLU A 74 -12.98 0.90 4.81
CA GLU A 74 -13.60 0.23 5.97
C GLU A 74 -12.53 -0.31 6.93
N LYS A 75 -11.42 -0.82 6.38
CA LYS A 75 -10.31 -1.32 7.20
C LYS A 75 -9.60 -0.21 7.96
N ALA A 76 -9.50 1.01 7.40
CA ALA A 76 -8.96 2.15 8.14
C ALA A 76 -9.84 2.54 9.32
N GLN A 77 -11.17 2.53 9.15
CA GLN A 77 -12.09 2.80 10.26
C GLN A 77 -11.94 1.77 11.39
N ALA A 78 -11.74 0.50 11.04
CA ALA A 78 -11.53 -0.57 12.02
C ALA A 78 -10.18 -0.47 12.75
N VAL A 79 -9.11 -0.05 12.05
CA VAL A 79 -7.75 0.04 12.63
C VAL A 79 -7.55 1.31 13.45
N TYR A 80 -8.04 2.45 12.98
CA TYR A 80 -7.80 3.76 13.59
C TYR A 80 -8.92 4.18 14.56
N GLY A 81 -10.11 3.57 14.48
CA GLY A 81 -11.22 3.88 15.38
C GLY A 81 -11.62 5.36 15.34
N ASP A 82 -11.69 6.00 16.51
CA ASP A 82 -12.04 7.42 16.65
C ASP A 82 -11.01 8.37 16.00
N ASP A 83 -9.78 7.91 15.80
CA ASP A 83 -8.72 8.66 15.12
C ASP A 83 -8.83 8.57 13.58
N CYS A 84 -9.76 7.77 13.05
CA CYS A 84 -9.98 7.67 11.61
C CYS A 84 -10.69 8.94 11.10
N PRO A 85 -10.14 9.65 10.09
CA PRO A 85 -10.82 10.81 9.54
C PRO A 85 -12.09 10.39 8.79
N ALA A 86 -13.06 11.30 8.70
CA ALA A 86 -14.30 11.09 7.94
C ALA A 86 -14.08 10.75 6.45
N SER A 87 -12.91 11.09 5.91
CA SER A 87 -12.49 10.71 4.54
C SER A 87 -12.13 9.23 4.39
N LEU A 88 -12.02 8.46 5.49
CA LEU A 88 -11.52 7.09 5.53
C LEU A 88 -10.10 6.93 4.94
N LEU A 89 -9.34 8.02 4.91
CA LEU A 89 -7.96 8.05 4.43
C LEU A 89 -7.07 8.72 5.50
N PRO A 90 -6.50 7.93 6.42
CA PRO A 90 -5.55 8.42 7.41
C PRO A 90 -4.35 9.11 6.77
N GLN A 91 -3.86 10.19 7.39
CA GLN A 91 -2.68 10.92 6.90
C GLN A 91 -1.43 10.03 6.89
N GLU A 92 -1.30 9.11 7.85
CA GLU A 92 -0.24 8.10 7.90
C GLU A 92 -0.14 7.29 6.59
N THR A 93 -1.27 6.85 6.03
CA THR A 93 -1.30 6.12 4.75
C THR A 93 -0.75 6.98 3.61
N VAL A 94 -1.13 8.26 3.56
CA VAL A 94 -0.64 9.19 2.53
C VAL A 94 0.86 9.44 2.68
N ASP A 95 1.34 9.60 3.92
CA ASP A 95 2.75 9.87 4.20
C ASP A 95 3.63 8.67 3.85
N VAL A 96 3.20 7.44 4.20
CA VAL A 96 3.89 6.21 3.79
C VAL A 96 3.91 6.09 2.27
N ILE A 97 2.79 6.28 1.57
CA ILE A 97 2.78 6.17 0.09
C ILE A 97 3.71 7.21 -0.55
N ARG A 98 3.74 8.45 -0.04
CA ARG A 98 4.66 9.50 -0.51
C ARG A 98 6.12 9.12 -0.27
N GLU A 99 6.43 8.53 0.88
CA GLU A 99 7.79 8.15 1.26
C GLU A 99 8.32 6.96 0.44
N TYR A 100 7.44 6.02 0.07
CA TYR A 100 7.81 4.79 -0.65
C TYR A 100 7.54 4.85 -2.17
N LEU A 101 6.98 5.97 -2.66
CA LEU A 101 6.79 6.38 -4.06
C LEU A 101 5.85 5.52 -4.91
N VAL A 102 5.76 4.22 -4.67
CA VAL A 102 4.97 3.27 -5.45
C VAL A 102 4.09 2.48 -4.50
N ALA A 103 2.78 2.45 -4.77
CA ALA A 103 1.83 1.69 -3.97
C ALA A 103 0.81 0.96 -4.85
N ILE A 104 0.26 -0.14 -4.33
CA ILE A 104 -0.86 -0.87 -4.95
C ILE A 104 -2.11 -0.61 -4.12
N LYS A 105 -3.26 -0.43 -4.77
CA LYS A 105 -4.54 -0.36 -4.06
C LYS A 105 -5.58 -1.30 -4.63
N GLY A 106 -6.34 -1.93 -3.74
CA GLY A 106 -7.63 -2.50 -4.08
C GLY A 106 -8.68 -1.44 -4.41
N PRO A 107 -9.90 -1.87 -4.78
CA PRO A 107 -11.06 -0.98 -4.86
C PRO A 107 -11.37 -0.37 -3.49
N LEU A 108 -11.86 0.87 -3.46
CA LEU A 108 -12.34 1.53 -2.25
C LEU A 108 -13.77 2.00 -2.50
N THR A 109 -14.63 1.85 -1.51
CA THR A 109 -16.04 2.25 -1.62
C THR A 109 -16.15 3.76 -1.46
N THR A 110 -16.76 4.45 -2.44
CA THR A 110 -17.14 5.86 -2.31
C THR A 110 -18.61 5.95 -1.88
N PRO A 111 -18.94 6.65 -0.78
CA PRO A 111 -20.32 6.89 -0.39
C PRO A 111 -21.08 7.67 -1.47
N VAL A 112 -22.27 7.20 -1.86
CA VAL A 112 -23.11 7.87 -2.85
C VAL A 112 -23.78 9.10 -2.21
N GLY A 113 -23.59 10.29 -2.78
CA GLY A 113 -24.34 11.51 -2.44
C GLY A 113 -23.73 12.41 -1.36
N GLU A 114 -22.68 11.98 -0.65
CA GLU A 114 -22.07 12.76 0.45
C GLU A 114 -20.51 12.76 0.45
N GLY A 115 -19.84 12.22 -0.58
CA GLY A 115 -18.39 11.93 -0.53
C GLY A 115 -17.54 12.51 -1.67
N PHE A 116 -16.24 12.66 -1.37
CA PHE A 116 -15.16 13.13 -2.26
C PHE A 116 -15.17 12.43 -3.63
N ALA A 117 -14.99 13.21 -4.70
CA ALA A 117 -14.88 12.67 -6.04
C ALA A 117 -13.64 11.77 -6.16
N ALA A 118 -13.80 10.57 -6.74
CA ALA A 118 -12.69 9.88 -7.37
C ALA A 118 -12.26 10.73 -8.57
N SER A 119 -11.30 11.64 -8.38
CA SER A 119 -10.70 12.37 -9.50
C SER A 119 -9.87 11.36 -10.30
N THR A 120 -10.48 10.80 -11.33
CA THR A 120 -9.77 10.21 -12.46
C THR A 120 -8.93 11.27 -13.17
#